data_AF-A0A914WFC3-F1
#
_entry.id   AF-A0A914WFC3-F1
#
_cell.length_a   1.000
_cell.length_b   1.000
_cell.length_c   1.000
_cell.angle_alpha   90.00
_cell.angle_beta   90.00
_cell.angle_gamma   90.00
#
_symmetry.space_group_name_H-M   'P 1'
#
loop_
_entity.id
_entity.type
_entity.pdbx_description
1 polymer ?
#
loop_
_entity_poly.entity_id
_entity_poly.type
_entity_poly.pdbx_seq_one_letter_code
_entity_poly.pdbx_strand_id
1 'polypeptide(L)'
;MGDDLWNFDDDDLGDDATDGAPYYKAASKDCTVLVVDASKPMFNSKSVQGDGNCFELSLQVVRSLMVQKCCGGEQEYIAIVLINTQSTNNGQSFKHIHIWQDVALPNAERVREIDKMLDSDDIYEEFKEKFGGHGECHYDEALWLSAMLTTNNDIRFGVKRVFLFTNNGEPHKGDSISEKRIQQKVNDLKEQDIDIEVVPTGVDFNGTFWKKVLELSSDLNGSDRLDSLMSDVRRKNIKRRAMGNIKLKIADGVELSVGIFNPIAVAKVPTATRLDRQRNEEVLSHKTYFNQETGEKLLPSDMQKTQMYGGQRIAMEMDEVESLKRIEPAGIVLLGFKPTSYLELEHHVRPSLFLRPNETSIRGSTCLFRALLARCLVHDKMALCRMTARANMPPRLVALLPQREVRDEDGAIEQSPGFHIVFLPFAEDLRNLDKVLKNDDEWPKANAEQVDKARDVVKKLTMHDYSPELFHNPVLVKHYQALEAMALDKNITEEFEDQTKPNFAKMTKRAGAQLDAFRDFIFPAGYDTGSATKKRTVSETFHFFVYTQFSDQ
;
A
#
# COMPACT_ATOMS: atom_id res chain seq x y z
N MET A 1 20.07 -8.04 40.36
CA MET A 1 20.84 -8.93 39.46
C MET A 1 19.82 -9.74 38.70
N GLY A 2 19.80 -9.57 37.39
CA GLY A 2 18.77 -10.08 36.49
C GLY A 2 18.63 -9.12 35.33
N ASP A 3 19.50 -9.32 34.35
CA ASP A 3 19.50 -8.88 32.95
C ASP A 3 18.28 -8.08 32.46
N ASP A 4 18.41 -6.76 32.48
CA ASP A 4 17.83 -5.85 31.47
C ASP A 4 18.95 -4.87 31.06
N LEU A 5 20.03 -5.42 30.53
CA LEU A 5 21.07 -4.65 29.85
C LEU A 5 20.57 -4.36 28.43
N TRP A 6 20.47 -3.09 28.09
CA TRP A 6 20.17 -2.52 26.76
C TRP A 6 18.71 -2.28 26.37
N ASN A 7 17.82 -1.89 27.28
CA ASN A 7 16.74 -0.98 26.87
C ASN A 7 17.34 0.42 26.70
N PHE A 8 17.95 0.68 25.54
CA PHE A 8 17.52 1.90 24.87
C PHE A 8 16.01 1.74 24.78
N ASP A 9 15.20 2.66 25.28
CA ASP A 9 13.78 2.64 24.93
C ASP A 9 13.70 2.73 23.40
N ASP A 10 13.71 1.56 22.76
CA ASP A 10 13.12 1.25 21.47
C ASP A 10 11.59 1.29 21.62
N ASP A 11 11.04 1.60 22.80
CA ASP A 11 9.62 1.85 23.02
C ASP A 11 9.23 3.34 22.91
N ASP A 12 10.16 4.29 23.14
CA ASP A 12 10.01 5.69 22.69
C ASP A 12 10.63 5.91 21.29
N LEU A 13 11.38 4.90 20.79
CA LEU A 13 11.71 4.69 19.37
C LEU A 13 10.94 3.47 18.82
N GLY A 14 9.71 3.29 19.34
CA GLY A 14 8.75 2.22 19.06
C GLY A 14 8.72 1.81 17.61
N ASP A 15 9.18 0.60 17.28
CA ASP A 15 8.87 -0.10 16.02
C ASP A 15 9.29 0.64 14.72
N ASP A 16 10.02 1.75 14.86
CA ASP A 16 10.43 2.69 13.83
C ASP A 16 11.61 2.18 12.98
N ALA A 17 12.02 0.92 13.11
CA ALA A 17 12.95 0.32 12.15
C ALA A 17 12.21 -0.24 10.92
N THR A 18 10.92 -0.55 11.07
CA THR A 18 9.96 -0.82 9.97
C THR A 18 8.97 0.32 9.80
N ASP A 19 8.61 1.05 10.88
CA ASP A 19 7.83 2.29 10.80
C ASP A 19 8.67 3.54 10.46
N GLY A 20 10.01 3.43 10.49
CA GLY A 20 10.95 4.44 10.03
C GLY A 20 11.38 4.23 8.58
N ALA A 21 10.44 3.84 7.71
CA ALA A 21 10.28 4.72 6.57
C ALA A 21 10.15 6.11 7.19
N PRO A 22 10.97 7.12 6.89
CA PRO A 22 10.51 8.45 7.19
C PRO A 22 9.08 8.45 6.67
N TYR A 23 8.11 8.81 7.51
CA TYR A 23 6.99 9.55 7.01
C TYR A 23 7.64 10.74 6.28
N TYR A 24 8.10 10.49 5.05
CA TYR A 24 8.15 11.46 4.01
C TYR A 24 6.66 11.70 3.76
N LYS A 25 6.04 12.44 4.69
CA LYS A 25 5.34 13.66 4.30
C LYS A 25 6.38 14.46 3.50
N ALA A 26 6.63 14.03 2.26
CA ALA A 26 6.71 15.02 1.22
C ALA A 26 5.40 15.77 1.38
N ALA A 27 5.50 17.00 1.90
CA ALA A 27 4.40 17.92 2.08
C ALA A 27 3.86 18.39 0.72
N SER A 28 3.85 17.50 -0.27
CA SER A 28 3.25 17.75 -1.55
C SER A 28 1.81 17.30 -1.48
N LYS A 29 0.93 18.28 -1.54
CA LYS A 29 -0.47 18.04 -1.85
C LYS A 29 -0.51 17.36 -3.22
N ASP A 30 -1.38 16.40 -3.39
CA ASP A 30 -1.56 15.72 -4.68
C ASP A 30 -2.90 16.16 -5.28
N CYS A 31 -3.04 16.08 -6.60
CA CYS A 31 -4.29 16.42 -7.28
C CYS A 31 -4.68 15.33 -8.28
N THR A 32 -5.91 14.84 -8.15
CA THR A 32 -6.50 13.84 -9.03
C THR A 32 -7.77 14.39 -9.66
N VAL A 33 -7.78 14.53 -10.99
CA VAL A 33 -8.97 14.92 -11.76
C VAL A 33 -9.64 13.66 -12.29
N LEU A 34 -10.90 13.44 -11.90
CA LEU A 34 -11.73 12.32 -12.31
C LEU A 34 -12.65 12.80 -13.43
N VAL A 35 -12.31 12.44 -14.66
CA VAL A 35 -13.05 12.79 -15.87
C VAL A 35 -13.98 11.62 -16.22
N VAL A 36 -15.29 11.84 -16.14
CA VAL A 36 -16.30 10.81 -16.41
C VAL A 36 -17.06 11.16 -17.69
N ASP A 37 -17.06 10.22 -18.63
CA ASP A 37 -17.84 10.31 -19.85
C ASP A 37 -19.33 10.14 -19.58
N ALA A 38 -20.14 11.13 -20.00
CA ALA A 38 -21.59 11.12 -19.87
C ALA A 38 -22.29 11.05 -21.24
N SER A 39 -21.62 10.50 -22.26
CA SER A 39 -22.20 10.24 -23.58
C SER A 39 -23.36 9.23 -23.52
N LYS A 40 -24.24 9.24 -24.52
CA LYS A 40 -25.39 8.30 -24.60
C LYS A 40 -25.00 6.84 -24.38
N PRO A 41 -23.90 6.31 -24.99
CA PRO A 41 -23.51 4.92 -24.78
C PRO A 41 -23.20 4.56 -23.33
N MET A 42 -22.79 5.51 -22.48
CA MET A 42 -22.45 5.24 -21.09
C MET A 42 -23.67 4.83 -20.24
N PHE A 43 -24.88 5.21 -20.68
CA PHE A 43 -26.15 4.90 -20.02
C PHE A 43 -26.88 3.71 -20.65
N ASN A 44 -26.29 3.06 -21.66
CA ASN A 44 -26.86 1.88 -22.29
C ASN A 44 -26.80 0.66 -21.34
N SER A 45 -27.53 -0.41 -21.72
CA SER A 45 -27.91 -1.58 -20.91
C SER A 45 -26.96 -1.98 -19.77
N LYS A 46 -27.58 -2.31 -18.62
CA LYS A 46 -26.91 -2.78 -17.39
C LYS A 46 -25.93 -3.93 -17.67
N SER A 47 -24.84 -3.95 -16.91
CA SER A 47 -23.82 -5.00 -16.96
C SER A 47 -24.42 -6.40 -16.83
N VAL A 48 -23.68 -7.42 -17.28
CA VAL A 48 -24.15 -8.81 -17.25
C VAL A 48 -24.48 -9.29 -15.82
N GLN A 49 -23.87 -8.68 -14.79
CA GLN A 49 -24.11 -8.97 -13.37
C GLN A 49 -25.20 -8.09 -12.72
N GLY A 50 -25.71 -7.08 -13.43
CA GLY A 50 -26.75 -6.18 -12.91
C GLY A 50 -26.22 -5.04 -12.02
N ASP A 51 -24.89 -4.86 -11.94
CA ASP A 51 -24.20 -3.86 -11.11
C ASP A 51 -24.41 -2.40 -11.58
N GLY A 52 -24.95 -2.23 -12.78
CA GLY A 52 -25.33 -0.95 -13.34
C GLY A 52 -24.88 -0.74 -14.78
N ASN A 53 -25.21 0.40 -15.37
CA ASN A 53 -24.65 0.83 -16.66
C ASN A 53 -23.19 1.35 -16.48
N CYS A 54 -22.50 1.66 -17.58
CA CYS A 54 -21.09 2.09 -17.53
C CYS A 54 -20.90 3.40 -16.74
N PHE A 55 -21.88 4.30 -16.78
CA PHE A 55 -21.87 5.55 -16.01
C PHE A 55 -22.02 5.28 -14.50
N GLU A 56 -22.97 4.43 -14.10
CA GLU A 56 -23.19 3.98 -12.71
C GLU A 56 -21.93 3.33 -12.15
N LEU A 57 -21.33 2.39 -12.89
CA LEU A 57 -20.08 1.74 -12.49
C LEU A 57 -18.94 2.76 -12.31
N SER A 58 -18.82 3.73 -13.23
CA SER A 58 -17.80 4.78 -13.12
C SER A 58 -18.00 5.62 -11.85
N LEU A 59 -19.24 6.00 -11.54
CA LEU A 59 -19.57 6.76 -10.34
C LEU A 59 -19.36 5.95 -9.04
N GLN A 60 -19.65 4.64 -9.04
CA GLN A 60 -19.36 3.76 -7.90
C GLN A 60 -17.85 3.67 -7.62
N VAL A 61 -17.03 3.61 -8.67
CA VAL A 61 -15.56 3.64 -8.56
C VAL A 61 -15.09 5.00 -8.03
N VAL A 62 -15.60 6.10 -8.59
CA VAL A 62 -15.30 7.47 -8.14
C VAL A 62 -15.67 7.68 -6.66
N ARG A 63 -16.87 7.25 -6.26
CA ARG A 63 -17.35 7.28 -4.87
C ARG A 63 -16.40 6.52 -3.95
N SER A 64 -16.07 5.28 -4.32
CA SER A 64 -15.19 4.41 -3.51
C SER A 64 -13.78 4.98 -3.39
N LEU A 65 -13.25 5.58 -4.46
CA LEU A 65 -11.98 6.28 -4.45
C LEU A 65 -12.02 7.51 -3.52
N MET A 66 -13.09 8.30 -3.55
CA MET A 66 -13.24 9.45 -2.64
C MET A 66 -13.30 9.02 -1.17
N VAL A 67 -14.10 7.99 -0.84
CA VAL A 67 -14.18 7.45 0.53
C VAL A 67 -12.81 6.94 0.98
N GLN A 68 -12.10 6.20 0.11
CA GLN A 68 -10.75 5.73 0.41
C GLN A 68 -9.78 6.89 0.70
N LYS A 69 -9.87 7.99 -0.05
CA LYS A 69 -9.01 9.17 0.13
C LYS A 69 -9.35 9.97 1.39
N CYS A 70 -10.63 10.11 1.74
CA CYS A 70 -11.06 10.65 3.04
C CYS A 70 -10.46 9.84 4.20
N CYS A 71 -10.45 8.52 4.07
CA CYS A 71 -10.02 7.57 5.10
C CYS A 71 -8.50 7.39 5.18
N GLY A 72 -7.77 7.64 4.09
CA GLY A 72 -6.34 7.35 3.97
C GLY A 72 -5.40 8.40 4.58
N GLY A 73 -5.92 9.53 5.05
CA GLY A 73 -5.11 10.61 5.65
C GLY A 73 -4.16 11.33 4.68
N GLU A 74 -4.26 11.07 3.37
CA GLU A 74 -3.50 11.78 2.34
C GLU A 74 -4.17 13.15 2.03
N GLN A 75 -3.39 14.23 1.97
CA GLN A 75 -3.88 15.53 1.48
C GLN A 75 -3.96 15.53 -0.06
N GLU A 76 -4.89 14.75 -0.59
CA GLU A 76 -5.17 14.66 -2.02
C GLU A 76 -6.42 15.46 -2.37
N TYR A 77 -6.25 16.41 -3.28
CA TYR A 77 -7.32 17.21 -3.84
C TYR A 77 -7.94 16.46 -5.01
N ILE A 78 -9.26 16.48 -5.08
CA ILE A 78 -10.02 15.78 -6.11
C ILE A 78 -10.91 16.78 -6.84
N ALA A 79 -10.96 16.66 -8.15
CA ALA A 79 -11.97 17.31 -8.99
C ALA A 79 -12.75 16.26 -9.77
N ILE A 80 -14.03 16.49 -10.01
CA ILE A 80 -14.89 15.65 -10.84
C ILE A 80 -15.37 16.48 -12.04
N VAL A 81 -15.01 16.04 -13.23
CA VAL A 81 -15.37 16.67 -14.50
C VAL A 81 -16.23 15.69 -15.29
N LEU A 82 -17.41 16.12 -15.69
CA LEU A 82 -18.27 15.37 -16.61
C LEU A 82 -18.06 15.91 -18.02
N ILE A 83 -17.88 15.00 -18.98
CA ILE A 83 -17.74 15.32 -20.40
C ILE A 83 -18.95 14.79 -21.17
N ASN A 84 -19.23 15.37 -22.35
CA ASN A 84 -20.42 15.07 -23.15
C ASN A 84 -21.75 15.39 -22.44
N THR A 85 -21.77 16.43 -21.59
CA THR A 85 -22.99 16.96 -20.96
C THR A 85 -23.65 18.01 -21.86
N GLN A 86 -24.97 18.21 -21.77
CA GLN A 86 -25.60 19.33 -22.47
C GLN A 86 -25.23 20.68 -21.85
N SER A 87 -25.21 20.73 -20.51
CA SER A 87 -24.74 21.90 -19.77
C SER A 87 -23.23 22.08 -19.92
N THR A 88 -22.79 23.33 -19.81
CA THR A 88 -21.38 23.72 -19.82
C THR A 88 -21.10 24.51 -18.56
N ASN A 89 -20.16 24.04 -17.75
CA ASN A 89 -19.72 24.71 -16.53
C ASN A 89 -18.21 24.60 -16.41
N ASN A 90 -17.51 25.51 -17.07
CA ASN A 90 -16.07 25.67 -16.93
C ASN A 90 -15.72 27.12 -17.25
N GLY A 91 -14.71 27.67 -16.57
CA GLY A 91 -14.30 29.07 -16.75
C GLY A 91 -13.78 29.42 -18.15
N GLN A 92 -13.57 28.43 -19.02
CA GLN A 92 -13.04 28.58 -20.38
C GLN A 92 -14.12 28.52 -21.47
N SER A 93 -15.38 28.27 -21.11
CA SER A 93 -16.50 28.10 -22.04
C SER A 93 -16.32 26.97 -23.08
N PHE A 94 -15.53 25.93 -22.77
CA PHE A 94 -15.49 24.71 -23.61
C PHE A 94 -16.84 24.03 -23.58
N LYS A 95 -17.42 23.79 -24.75
CA LYS A 95 -18.78 23.27 -24.84
C LYS A 95 -18.85 21.83 -24.34
N HIS A 96 -19.96 21.51 -23.68
CA HIS A 96 -20.29 20.14 -23.26
C HIS A 96 -19.33 19.52 -22.24
N ILE A 97 -18.64 20.38 -21.47
CA ILE A 97 -17.76 19.99 -20.36
C ILE A 97 -18.24 20.71 -19.09
N HIS A 98 -18.51 19.95 -18.04
CA HIS A 98 -19.06 20.44 -16.78
C HIS A 98 -18.16 20.03 -15.60
N ILE A 99 -17.60 20.99 -14.88
CA ILE A 99 -16.94 20.76 -13.60
C ILE A 99 -18.04 20.54 -12.56
N TRP A 100 -18.30 19.29 -12.20
CA TRP A 100 -19.33 18.96 -11.21
C TRP A 100 -18.83 19.28 -9.81
N GLN A 101 -17.60 18.87 -9.50
CA GLN A 101 -16.96 19.26 -8.24
C GLN A 101 -15.55 19.79 -8.53
N ASP A 102 -15.28 21.02 -8.11
CA ASP A 102 -13.98 21.67 -8.31
C ASP A 102 -12.90 21.07 -7.41
N VAL A 103 -11.64 21.46 -7.63
CA VAL A 103 -10.45 20.99 -6.92
C VAL A 103 -10.53 21.33 -5.44
N ALA A 104 -10.88 20.35 -4.61
CA ALA A 104 -10.85 20.49 -3.16
C ALA A 104 -10.57 19.14 -2.48
N LEU A 105 -10.38 19.16 -1.16
CA LEU A 105 -10.27 17.94 -0.38
C LEU A 105 -11.62 17.19 -0.41
N PRO A 106 -11.61 15.85 -0.54
CA PRO A 106 -12.83 15.06 -0.44
C PRO A 106 -13.39 15.16 0.98
N ASN A 107 -14.72 15.18 1.09
CA ASN A 107 -15.44 15.26 2.37
C ASN A 107 -16.79 14.54 2.26
N ALA A 108 -17.49 14.40 3.38
CA ALA A 108 -18.77 13.71 3.44
C ALA A 108 -19.84 14.33 2.52
N GLU A 109 -19.92 15.66 2.44
CA GLU A 109 -20.90 16.37 1.60
C GLU A 109 -20.72 16.04 0.12
N ARG A 110 -19.47 16.07 -0.36
CA ARG A 110 -19.14 15.73 -1.75
C ARG A 110 -19.40 14.27 -2.08
N VAL A 111 -19.22 13.35 -1.13
CA VAL A 111 -19.60 11.94 -1.30
C VAL A 111 -21.13 11.81 -1.34
N ARG A 112 -21.87 12.53 -0.49
CA ARG A 112 -23.34 12.54 -0.50
C ARG A 112 -23.93 13.01 -1.83
N GLU A 113 -23.30 13.97 -2.50
CA GLU A 113 -23.75 14.38 -3.84
C GLU A 113 -23.69 13.25 -4.86
N ILE A 114 -22.69 12.37 -4.76
CA ILE A 114 -22.54 11.20 -5.62
C ILE A 114 -23.54 10.12 -5.20
N ASP A 115 -23.69 9.87 -3.90
CA ASP A 115 -24.70 8.95 -3.35
C ASP A 115 -26.09 9.33 -3.83
N LYS A 116 -26.46 10.62 -3.81
CA LYS A 116 -27.76 11.09 -4.32
C LYS A 116 -28.01 10.69 -5.78
N MET A 117 -26.98 10.74 -6.63
CA MET A 117 -27.09 10.35 -8.04
C MET A 117 -27.20 8.83 -8.18
N LEU A 118 -26.40 8.08 -7.42
CA LEU A 118 -26.38 6.61 -7.44
C LEU A 118 -27.64 5.98 -6.83
N ASP A 119 -28.23 6.61 -5.82
CA ASP A 119 -29.42 6.13 -5.10
C ASP A 119 -30.74 6.46 -5.82
N SER A 120 -30.68 7.12 -6.98
CA SER A 120 -31.87 7.47 -7.76
C SER A 120 -32.45 6.25 -8.49
N ASP A 121 -33.79 6.17 -8.55
CA ASP A 121 -34.48 5.08 -9.26
C ASP A 121 -34.17 5.06 -10.78
N ASP A 122 -33.97 6.25 -11.34
CA ASP A 122 -33.53 6.47 -12.72
C ASP A 122 -32.39 7.50 -12.75
N ILE A 123 -31.15 7.00 -12.79
CA ILE A 123 -29.96 7.84 -12.83
C ILE A 123 -29.92 8.77 -14.03
N TYR A 124 -30.54 8.38 -15.14
CA TYR A 124 -30.53 9.20 -16.33
C TYR A 124 -31.39 10.45 -16.19
N GLU A 125 -32.57 10.33 -15.56
CA GLU A 125 -33.42 11.50 -15.34
C GLU A 125 -32.82 12.46 -14.30
N GLU A 126 -32.22 11.98 -13.19
CA GLU A 126 -31.49 12.85 -12.25
C GLU A 126 -30.27 13.52 -12.95
N PHE A 127 -29.52 12.77 -13.75
CA PHE A 127 -28.43 13.32 -14.56
C PHE A 127 -28.92 14.40 -15.54
N LYS A 128 -30.04 14.17 -16.20
CA LYS A 128 -30.63 15.09 -17.18
C LYS A 128 -31.19 16.34 -16.53
N GLU A 129 -31.82 16.22 -15.36
CA GLU A 129 -32.28 17.37 -14.58
C GLU A 129 -31.10 18.26 -14.17
N LYS A 130 -30.01 17.65 -13.68
CA LYS A 130 -28.85 18.37 -13.15
C LYS A 130 -27.93 18.94 -14.24
N PHE A 131 -27.70 18.18 -15.31
CA PHE A 131 -26.70 18.49 -16.33
C PHE A 131 -27.25 18.70 -17.74
N GLY A 132 -28.57 18.63 -17.92
CA GLY A 132 -29.27 18.92 -19.18
C GLY A 132 -29.28 17.77 -20.21
N GLY A 133 -28.75 16.60 -19.87
CA GLY A 133 -28.65 15.45 -20.77
C GLY A 133 -27.31 15.38 -21.51
N HIS A 134 -27.32 14.85 -22.73
CA HIS A 134 -26.10 14.57 -23.49
C HIS A 134 -25.73 15.67 -24.48
N GLY A 135 -24.43 15.93 -24.61
CA GLY A 135 -23.81 16.74 -25.65
C GLY A 135 -22.66 15.97 -26.32
N GLU A 136 -21.83 16.70 -27.05
CA GLU A 136 -20.64 16.16 -27.71
C GLU A 136 -19.48 17.13 -27.48
N CYS A 137 -18.46 16.69 -26.73
CA CYS A 137 -17.29 17.50 -26.43
C CYS A 137 -16.07 17.10 -27.25
N HIS A 138 -15.13 18.04 -27.37
CA HIS A 138 -13.79 17.75 -27.84
C HIS A 138 -12.93 17.21 -26.68
N TYR A 139 -12.38 16.00 -26.82
CA TYR A 139 -11.62 15.36 -25.75
C TYR A 139 -10.32 16.14 -25.45
N ASP A 140 -9.71 16.77 -26.46
CA ASP A 140 -8.55 17.65 -26.26
C ASP A 140 -8.87 18.87 -25.38
N GLU A 141 -10.09 19.43 -25.48
CA GLU A 141 -10.54 20.50 -24.58
C GLU A 141 -10.74 19.99 -23.14
N ALA A 142 -11.28 18.78 -22.96
CA ALA A 142 -11.44 18.16 -21.64
C ALA A 142 -10.08 17.86 -20.98
N LEU A 143 -9.12 17.34 -21.75
CA LEU A 143 -7.75 17.12 -21.28
C LEU A 143 -7.05 18.45 -20.97
N TRP A 144 -7.31 19.50 -21.75
CA TRP A 144 -6.80 20.82 -21.46
C TRP A 144 -7.35 21.39 -20.16
N LEU A 145 -8.66 21.30 -19.95
CA LEU A 145 -9.29 21.73 -18.70
C LEU A 145 -8.72 20.96 -17.51
N SER A 146 -8.51 19.65 -17.66
CA SER A 146 -7.91 18.80 -16.63
C SER A 146 -6.49 19.27 -16.29
N ALA A 147 -5.67 19.60 -17.29
CA ALA A 147 -4.35 20.22 -17.07
C ALA A 147 -4.47 21.51 -16.27
N MET A 148 -5.37 22.41 -16.69
CA MET A 148 -5.60 23.70 -16.04
C MET A 148 -6.03 23.55 -14.57
N LEU A 149 -6.92 22.59 -14.27
CA LEU A 149 -7.34 22.28 -12.90
C LEU A 149 -6.21 21.70 -12.03
N THR A 150 -5.11 21.23 -12.62
CA THR A 150 -3.94 20.77 -11.85
C THR A 150 -2.81 21.80 -11.78
N THR A 151 -2.79 22.82 -12.65
CA THR A 151 -1.69 23.79 -12.71
C THR A 151 -2.07 25.21 -12.29
N ASN A 152 -3.30 25.65 -12.59
CA ASN A 152 -3.75 27.02 -12.34
C ASN A 152 -4.50 27.12 -11.01
N ASN A 153 -3.87 26.67 -9.94
CA ASN A 153 -4.35 26.85 -8.56
C ASN A 153 -3.30 27.55 -7.72
N ASP A 154 -3.73 28.17 -6.63
CA ASP A 154 -2.84 28.72 -5.59
C ASP A 154 -2.02 27.63 -4.88
N ILE A 155 -2.40 26.36 -5.09
CA ILE A 155 -1.79 25.19 -4.50
C ILE A 155 -0.84 24.54 -5.49
N ARG A 156 0.41 24.34 -5.07
CA ARG A 156 1.39 23.54 -5.81
C ARG A 156 1.23 22.07 -5.48
N PHE A 157 0.90 21.27 -6.49
CA PHE A 157 0.78 19.82 -6.35
C PHE A 157 2.10 19.12 -6.69
N GLY A 158 2.43 18.07 -5.94
CA GLY A 158 3.59 17.21 -6.23
C GLY A 158 3.25 16.18 -7.28
N VAL A 159 2.24 15.35 -7.01
CA VAL A 159 1.71 14.40 -7.99
C VAL A 159 0.42 14.94 -8.59
N LYS A 160 0.33 14.93 -9.92
CA LYS A 160 -0.85 15.35 -10.67
C LYS A 160 -1.32 14.19 -11.54
N ARG A 161 -2.61 13.88 -11.49
CA ARG A 161 -3.18 12.75 -12.21
C ARG A 161 -4.55 13.06 -12.80
N VAL A 162 -4.84 12.45 -13.94
CA VAL A 162 -6.13 12.47 -14.61
C VAL A 162 -6.58 11.04 -14.85
N PHE A 163 -7.75 10.65 -14.33
CA PHE A 163 -8.43 9.41 -14.70
C PHE A 163 -9.56 9.72 -15.67
N LEU A 164 -9.58 9.05 -16.82
CA LEU A 164 -10.65 9.16 -17.81
C LEU A 164 -11.48 7.88 -17.82
N PHE A 165 -12.71 7.95 -17.32
CA PHE A 165 -13.69 6.86 -17.35
C PHE A 165 -14.54 7.00 -18.61
N THR A 166 -14.44 6.04 -19.53
CA THR A 166 -15.16 6.10 -20.82
C THR A 166 -15.33 4.72 -21.43
N ASN A 167 -16.44 4.52 -22.14
CA ASN A 167 -16.65 3.36 -23.01
C ASN A 167 -16.34 3.66 -24.49
N ASN A 168 -15.84 4.87 -24.79
CA ASN A 168 -15.46 5.27 -26.13
C ASN A 168 -13.97 5.00 -26.39
N GLY A 169 -13.71 3.89 -27.06
CA GLY A 169 -12.37 3.48 -27.45
C GLY A 169 -11.72 4.34 -28.54
N GLU A 170 -12.53 5.00 -29.39
CA GLU A 170 -12.07 5.75 -30.57
C GLU A 170 -12.75 7.13 -30.62
N PRO A 171 -12.40 8.06 -29.72
CA PRO A 171 -12.97 9.40 -29.72
C PRO A 171 -12.66 10.13 -31.03
N HIS A 172 -13.67 10.80 -31.60
CA HIS A 172 -13.58 11.55 -32.87
C HIS A 172 -13.15 10.71 -34.08
N LYS A 173 -13.49 9.41 -34.09
CA LYS A 173 -13.14 8.47 -35.16
C LYS A 173 -13.38 9.05 -36.56
N GLY A 174 -12.33 9.11 -37.36
CA GLY A 174 -12.38 9.59 -38.74
C GLY A 174 -12.03 11.08 -38.90
N ASP A 175 -11.92 11.84 -37.81
CA ASP A 175 -11.34 13.18 -37.81
C ASP A 175 -9.86 13.16 -37.38
N SER A 176 -8.97 13.02 -38.37
CA SER A 176 -7.53 13.00 -38.14
C SER A 176 -6.99 14.28 -37.46
N ILE A 177 -7.70 15.41 -37.55
CA ILE A 177 -7.27 16.65 -36.88
C ILE A 177 -7.51 16.53 -35.38
N SER A 178 -8.72 16.14 -34.98
CA SER A 178 -9.06 15.95 -33.56
C SER A 178 -8.23 14.84 -32.90
N GLU A 179 -8.01 13.72 -33.59
CA GLU A 179 -7.13 12.65 -33.10
C GLU A 179 -5.70 13.16 -32.82
N LYS A 180 -5.13 13.98 -33.72
CA LYS A 180 -3.81 14.59 -33.52
C LYS A 180 -3.79 15.59 -32.38
N ARG A 181 -4.87 16.35 -32.17
CA ARG A 181 -4.98 17.28 -31.04
C ARG A 181 -5.00 16.54 -29.70
N ILE A 182 -5.74 15.44 -29.60
CA ILE A 182 -5.76 14.59 -28.40
C ILE A 182 -4.35 14.04 -28.12
N GLN A 183 -3.67 13.50 -29.15
CA GLN A 183 -2.30 13.02 -29.02
C GLN A 183 -1.35 14.10 -28.51
N GLN A 184 -1.42 15.30 -29.11
CA GLN A 184 -0.60 16.42 -28.70
C GLN A 184 -0.89 16.80 -27.24
N LYS A 185 -2.17 16.83 -26.83
CA LYS A 185 -2.55 17.18 -25.47
C LYS A 185 -2.11 16.16 -24.43
N VAL A 186 -2.13 14.88 -24.77
CA VAL A 186 -1.56 13.82 -23.92
C VAL A 186 -0.05 13.99 -23.75
N ASN A 187 0.66 14.39 -24.81
CA ASN A 187 2.09 14.67 -24.71
C ASN A 187 2.34 15.92 -23.85
N ASP A 188 1.54 16.98 -24.00
CA ASP A 188 1.61 18.18 -23.16
C ASP A 188 1.41 17.83 -21.67
N LEU A 189 0.45 16.93 -21.35
CA LEU A 189 0.23 16.45 -19.98
C LEU A 189 1.47 15.73 -19.44
N LYS A 190 2.08 14.83 -20.23
CA LYS A 190 3.31 14.12 -19.86
C LYS A 190 4.47 15.10 -19.63
N GLU A 191 4.63 16.11 -20.49
CA GLU A 191 5.66 17.16 -20.33
C GLU A 191 5.45 18.01 -19.06
N GLN A 192 4.19 18.17 -18.62
CA GLN A 192 3.83 18.87 -17.39
C GLN A 192 3.87 17.98 -16.14
N ASP A 193 4.37 16.74 -16.25
CA ASP A 193 4.40 15.75 -15.16
C ASP A 193 3.00 15.47 -14.59
N ILE A 194 2.03 15.31 -15.51
CA ILE A 194 0.65 14.91 -15.21
C ILE A 194 0.40 13.52 -15.78
N ASP A 195 0.18 12.55 -14.90
CA ASP A 195 -0.17 11.19 -15.29
C ASP A 195 -1.60 11.15 -15.85
N ILE A 196 -1.79 10.59 -17.04
CA ILE A 196 -3.13 10.32 -17.59
C ILE A 196 -3.36 8.82 -17.70
N GLU A 197 -4.47 8.36 -17.13
CA GLU A 197 -4.87 6.97 -17.06
C GLU A 197 -6.30 6.80 -17.59
N VAL A 198 -6.49 5.92 -18.56
CA VAL A 198 -7.83 5.58 -19.08
C VAL A 198 -8.36 4.38 -18.30
N VAL A 199 -9.60 4.50 -17.84
CA VAL A 199 -10.38 3.45 -17.18
C VAL A 199 -11.48 3.03 -18.17
N PRO A 200 -11.22 1.98 -18.97
CA PRO A 200 -12.12 1.55 -20.02
C PRO A 200 -13.35 0.84 -19.43
N THR A 201 -14.53 1.37 -19.67
CA THR A 201 -15.80 0.76 -19.22
C THR A 201 -16.52 0.06 -20.37
N GLY A 202 -17.15 -1.07 -20.07
CA GLY A 202 -17.90 -1.87 -21.05
C GLY A 202 -17.03 -2.84 -21.85
N VAL A 203 -17.57 -4.04 -22.10
CA VAL A 203 -16.86 -5.16 -22.74
C VAL A 203 -16.48 -4.92 -24.20
N ASP A 204 -17.22 -4.06 -24.91
CA ASP A 204 -16.99 -3.76 -26.32
C ASP A 204 -15.95 -2.65 -26.56
N PHE A 205 -15.23 -2.23 -25.52
CA PHE A 205 -14.25 -1.15 -25.61
C PHE A 205 -13.06 -1.51 -26.51
N ASN A 206 -12.85 -0.75 -27.58
CA ASN A 206 -11.68 -0.88 -28.45
C ASN A 206 -10.55 0.07 -28.02
N GLY A 207 -9.58 -0.44 -27.27
CA GLY A 207 -8.47 0.37 -26.75
C GLY A 207 -7.36 0.76 -27.74
N THR A 208 -7.47 0.45 -29.04
CA THR A 208 -6.37 0.65 -30.01
C THR A 208 -5.90 2.11 -30.13
N PHE A 209 -6.82 3.07 -30.15
CA PHE A 209 -6.49 4.49 -30.17
C PHE A 209 -5.75 4.91 -28.90
N TRP A 210 -6.30 4.59 -27.72
CA TRP A 210 -5.70 4.95 -26.44
C TRP A 210 -4.35 4.27 -26.21
N LYS A 211 -4.18 3.01 -26.65
CA LYS A 211 -2.90 2.31 -26.63
C LYS A 211 -1.81 3.08 -27.39
N LYS A 212 -2.15 3.57 -28.58
CA LYS A 212 -1.25 4.39 -29.41
C LYS A 212 -0.97 5.73 -28.75
N VAL A 213 -2.00 6.41 -28.25
CA VAL A 213 -1.90 7.75 -27.68
C VAL A 213 -1.10 7.79 -26.39
N LEU A 214 -1.32 6.81 -25.51
CA LEU A 214 -0.65 6.70 -24.23
C LEU A 214 0.70 5.97 -24.32
N GLU A 215 1.01 5.35 -25.47
CA GLU A 215 2.21 4.53 -25.71
C GLU A 215 2.28 3.32 -24.78
N LEU A 216 1.14 2.65 -24.59
CA LEU A 216 1.02 1.52 -23.69
C LEU A 216 1.57 0.23 -24.30
N SER A 217 2.20 -0.58 -23.46
CA SER A 217 2.75 -1.87 -23.86
C SER A 217 1.70 -2.97 -24.00
N SER A 218 0.56 -2.82 -23.34
CA SER A 218 -0.58 -3.75 -23.33
C SER A 218 -1.80 -3.14 -24.00
N ASP A 219 -2.75 -4.00 -24.41
CA ASP A 219 -4.07 -3.57 -24.85
C ASP A 219 -4.91 -3.07 -23.66
N LEU A 220 -5.72 -2.03 -23.87
CA LEU A 220 -6.75 -1.66 -22.89
C LEU A 220 -8.03 -2.40 -23.21
N ASN A 221 -8.37 -3.37 -22.37
CA ASN A 221 -9.64 -4.09 -22.43
C ASN A 221 -10.62 -3.41 -21.47
N GLY A 222 -11.85 -3.18 -21.93
CA GLY A 222 -12.90 -2.65 -21.07
C GLY A 222 -13.53 -3.72 -20.18
N SER A 223 -14.06 -3.28 -19.04
CA SER A 223 -14.72 -4.15 -18.08
C SER A 223 -16.10 -3.61 -17.70
N ASP A 224 -17.05 -4.51 -17.52
CA ASP A 224 -18.39 -4.23 -16.99
C ASP A 224 -18.55 -4.68 -15.52
N ARG A 225 -17.45 -5.11 -14.88
CA ARG A 225 -17.43 -5.61 -13.50
C ARG A 225 -16.82 -4.57 -12.57
N LEU A 226 -17.56 -4.17 -11.55
CA LEU A 226 -17.11 -3.18 -10.57
C LEU A 226 -15.78 -3.56 -9.92
N ASP A 227 -15.62 -4.82 -9.49
CA ASP A 227 -14.42 -5.31 -8.82
C ASP A 227 -13.16 -5.18 -9.69
N SER A 228 -13.31 -5.40 -11.00
CA SER A 228 -12.23 -5.29 -11.98
C SER A 228 -11.83 -3.83 -12.15
N LEU A 229 -12.80 -2.93 -12.37
CA LEU A 229 -12.56 -1.50 -12.52
C LEU A 229 -11.94 -0.89 -11.25
N MET A 230 -12.41 -1.32 -10.08
CA MET A 230 -11.86 -0.95 -8.78
C MET A 230 -10.41 -1.39 -8.63
N SER A 231 -10.10 -2.62 -9.01
CA SER A 231 -8.74 -3.17 -8.98
C SER A 231 -7.81 -2.43 -9.93
N ASP A 232 -8.28 -2.10 -11.13
CA ASP A 232 -7.51 -1.36 -12.13
C ASP A 232 -7.20 0.07 -11.67
N VAL A 233 -8.21 0.77 -11.15
CA VAL A 233 -8.03 2.12 -10.58
C VAL A 233 -7.09 2.04 -9.38
N ARG A 234 -7.22 1.07 -8.48
CA ARG A 234 -6.29 0.90 -7.35
C ARG A 234 -4.86 0.70 -7.82
N ARG A 235 -4.63 -0.18 -8.80
CA ARG A 235 -3.30 -0.46 -9.38
C ARG A 235 -2.66 0.79 -9.96
N LYS A 236 -3.45 1.57 -10.73
CA LYS A 236 -3.02 2.83 -11.37
C LYS A 236 -2.90 3.99 -10.38
N ASN A 237 -3.64 3.94 -9.27
CA ASN A 237 -3.63 4.98 -8.24
C ASN A 237 -2.39 4.91 -7.34
N ILE A 238 -1.74 3.75 -7.22
CA ILE A 238 -0.55 3.58 -6.37
C ILE A 238 0.59 4.51 -6.85
N LYS A 239 1.00 5.41 -5.97
CA LYS A 239 2.10 6.34 -6.21
C LYS A 239 3.43 5.60 -6.03
N ARG A 240 4.32 5.70 -7.03
CA ARG A 240 5.68 5.16 -6.90
C ARG A 240 6.53 6.12 -6.05
N ARG A 241 6.44 5.99 -4.73
CA ARG A 241 7.23 6.80 -3.78
C ARG A 241 8.48 6.03 -3.35
N ALA A 242 9.65 6.57 -3.66
CA ALA A 242 10.90 6.07 -3.09
C ALA A 242 10.97 6.49 -1.61
N MET A 243 11.27 5.55 -0.72
CA MET A 243 11.58 5.82 0.69
C MET A 243 12.83 6.70 0.83
N GLY A 244 13.74 6.61 -0.13
CA GLY A 244 14.98 7.36 -0.12
C GLY A 244 15.84 6.98 -1.32
N ASN A 245 16.73 7.90 -1.69
CA ASN A 245 17.75 7.66 -2.69
C ASN A 245 19.09 7.48 -1.98
N ILE A 246 19.74 6.35 -2.21
CA ILE A 246 21.04 6.04 -1.62
C ILE A 246 22.00 5.55 -2.69
N LYS A 247 23.29 5.57 -2.35
CA LYS A 247 24.34 5.09 -3.24
C LYS A 247 24.60 3.62 -2.98
N LEU A 248 24.71 2.84 -4.06
CA LEU A 248 25.21 1.48 -4.06
C LEU A 248 26.66 1.50 -4.56
N LYS A 249 27.60 1.24 -3.64
CA LYS A 249 29.04 1.16 -3.91
C LYS A 249 29.41 -0.28 -4.23
N ILE A 250 29.91 -0.51 -5.44
CA ILE A 250 30.36 -1.83 -5.92
C ILE A 250 31.86 -2.02 -5.61
N ALA A 251 32.64 -0.97 -5.84
CA ALA A 251 34.08 -0.92 -5.58
C ALA A 251 34.50 0.53 -5.33
N ASP A 252 35.76 0.75 -4.95
CA ASP A 252 36.29 2.12 -4.84
C ASP A 252 36.24 2.83 -6.19
N GLY A 253 35.59 4.00 -6.21
CA GLY A 253 35.35 4.79 -7.43
C GLY A 253 34.21 4.29 -8.32
N VAL A 254 33.54 3.18 -7.96
CA VAL A 254 32.40 2.62 -8.72
C VAL A 254 31.15 2.62 -7.86
N GLU A 255 30.32 3.65 -8.06
CA GLU A 255 29.06 3.87 -7.36
C GLU A 255 27.93 4.09 -8.35
N LEU A 256 26.73 3.63 -8.01
CA LEU A 256 25.51 3.94 -8.74
C LEU A 256 24.42 4.40 -7.78
N SER A 257 23.49 5.22 -8.28
CA SER A 257 22.39 5.72 -7.48
C SER A 257 21.17 4.82 -7.61
N VAL A 258 20.54 4.53 -6.47
CA VAL A 258 19.39 3.65 -6.38
C VAL A 258 18.31 4.27 -5.50
N GLY A 259 17.06 4.10 -5.92
CA GLY A 259 15.88 4.38 -5.11
C GLY A 259 15.46 3.12 -4.36
N ILE A 260 15.22 3.26 -3.06
CA ILE A 260 14.61 2.22 -2.24
C ILE A 260 13.10 2.43 -2.20
N PHE A 261 12.33 1.38 -2.41
CA PHE A 261 10.88 1.36 -2.39
C PHE A 261 10.42 0.37 -1.32
N ASN A 262 9.30 0.67 -0.65
CA ASN A 262 8.63 -0.28 0.23
C ASN A 262 7.43 -0.89 -0.52
N PRO A 263 7.54 -2.11 -1.07
CA PRO A 263 6.43 -2.72 -1.81
C PRO A 263 5.29 -3.15 -0.89
N ILE A 264 5.58 -3.48 0.38
CA ILE A 264 4.61 -4.02 1.33
C ILE A 264 4.78 -3.27 2.66
N ALA A 265 3.74 -2.53 3.05
CA ALA A 265 3.69 -1.84 4.33
C ALA A 265 2.51 -2.37 5.15
N VAL A 266 2.69 -2.45 6.47
CA VAL A 266 1.61 -2.79 7.40
C VAL A 266 0.64 -1.60 7.44
N ALA A 267 -0.59 -1.81 7.00
CA ALA A 267 -1.63 -0.81 7.15
C ALA A 267 -2.10 -0.78 8.62
N LYS A 268 -1.87 0.35 9.30
CA LYS A 268 -2.28 0.59 10.69
C LYS A 268 -3.58 1.40 10.74
N VAL A 269 -4.34 1.22 11.82
CA VAL A 269 -5.50 2.09 12.10
C VAL A 269 -4.96 3.52 12.29
N PRO A 270 -5.54 4.54 11.63
CA PRO A 270 -5.09 5.92 11.78
C PRO A 270 -5.09 6.36 13.26
N THR A 271 -4.09 7.16 13.63
CA THR A 271 -4.03 7.74 14.98
C THR A 271 -5.13 8.78 15.16
N ALA A 272 -5.73 8.83 16.35
CA ALA A 272 -6.79 9.78 16.64
C ALA A 272 -6.25 11.22 16.69
N THR A 273 -6.93 12.14 16.01
CA THR A 273 -6.65 13.58 16.04
C THR A 273 -7.40 14.24 17.19
N ARG A 274 -6.73 15.12 17.96
CA ARG A 274 -7.37 15.88 19.03
C ARG A 274 -8.14 17.06 18.44
N LEU A 275 -9.40 17.20 18.82
CA LEU A 275 -10.29 18.26 18.34
C LEU A 275 -10.76 19.16 19.48
N ASP A 276 -11.02 20.42 19.17
CA ASP A 276 -11.74 21.33 20.05
C ASP A 276 -13.20 20.88 20.17
N ARG A 277 -13.71 20.73 21.39
CA ARG A 277 -15.05 20.19 21.65
C ARG A 277 -16.18 21.05 21.07
N GLN A 278 -16.01 22.36 20.98
CA GLN A 278 -17.07 23.27 20.53
C GLN A 278 -17.04 23.48 19.03
N ARG A 279 -15.84 23.55 18.44
CA ARG A 279 -15.63 23.88 17.02
C ARG A 279 -15.33 22.69 16.13
N ASN A 280 -14.95 21.54 16.71
CA ASN A 280 -14.42 20.38 15.99
C ASN A 280 -13.19 20.71 15.11
N GLU A 281 -12.41 21.72 15.49
CA GLU A 281 -11.16 22.11 14.83
C GLU A 281 -9.97 21.34 15.42
N GLU A 282 -8.98 21.00 14.58
CA GLU A 282 -7.77 20.28 15.02
C GLU A 282 -6.92 21.10 16.00
N VAL A 283 -6.49 20.47 17.09
CA VAL A 283 -5.67 21.08 18.14
C VAL A 283 -4.20 20.69 17.97
N LEU A 284 -3.35 21.70 17.83
CA LEU A 284 -1.90 21.52 17.79
C LEU A 284 -1.34 21.25 19.18
N SER A 285 -0.54 20.19 19.32
CA SER A 285 0.11 19.81 20.58
C SER A 285 1.58 20.24 20.58
N HIS A 286 1.96 21.10 21.53
CA HIS A 286 3.35 21.51 21.75
C HIS A 286 3.89 20.90 23.05
N LYS A 287 4.96 20.09 22.96
CA LYS A 287 5.65 19.51 24.13
C LYS A 287 6.84 20.39 24.49
N THR A 288 6.92 20.84 25.74
CA THR A 288 8.05 21.60 26.28
C THR A 288 8.48 20.99 27.61
N TYR A 289 9.79 20.90 27.84
CA TYR A 289 10.36 20.40 29.08
C TYR A 289 10.72 21.56 30.00
N PHE A 290 10.49 21.38 31.30
CA PHE A 290 10.75 22.38 32.33
C PHE A 290 11.48 21.74 33.50
N ASN A 291 12.35 22.52 34.15
CA ASN A 291 12.93 22.14 35.43
C ASN A 291 11.85 22.19 36.50
N GLN A 292 11.70 21.11 37.26
CA GLN A 292 10.64 20.98 38.27
C GLN A 292 10.79 21.95 39.45
N GLU A 293 12.03 22.33 39.80
CA GLU A 293 12.32 23.21 40.94
C GLU A 293 12.28 24.69 40.54
N THR A 294 12.88 25.06 39.41
CA THR A 294 12.99 26.46 38.98
C THR A 294 11.84 26.90 38.08
N GLY A 295 11.11 25.97 37.46
CA GLY A 295 10.11 26.26 36.44
C GLY A 295 10.68 26.76 35.12
N GLU A 296 12.00 26.82 34.99
CA GLU A 296 12.66 27.29 33.77
C GLU A 296 12.53 26.26 32.65
N LYS A 297 12.35 26.75 31.42
CA LYS A 297 12.28 25.91 30.23
C LYS A 297 13.66 25.30 29.95
N LEU A 298 13.69 23.98 29.78
CA LEU A 298 14.91 23.25 29.44
C LEU A 298 15.13 23.22 27.93
N LEU A 299 16.34 23.54 27.51
CA LEU A 299 16.83 23.31 26.15
C LEU A 299 17.45 21.92 26.05
N PRO A 300 17.59 21.35 24.83
CA PRO A 300 18.27 20.07 24.65
C PRO A 300 19.70 20.04 25.23
N SER A 301 20.39 21.18 25.25
CA SER A 301 21.74 21.34 25.85
C SER A 301 21.74 21.25 27.38
N ASP A 302 20.60 21.44 28.02
CA ASP A 302 20.46 21.39 29.47
C ASP A 302 20.09 19.96 29.94
N MET A 303 19.97 19.02 29.00
CA MET A 303 19.48 17.67 29.22
C MET A 303 20.53 16.64 28.82
N GLN A 304 20.81 15.70 29.72
CA GLN A 304 21.66 14.54 29.44
C GLN A 304 20.83 13.26 29.50
N LYS A 305 21.24 12.25 28.71
CA LYS A 305 20.65 10.91 28.79
C LYS A 305 21.43 10.10 29.82
N THR A 306 20.74 9.51 30.79
CA THR A 306 21.39 8.73 31.86
C THR A 306 20.89 7.30 31.88
N GLN A 307 21.78 6.36 32.18
CA GLN A 307 21.45 4.95 32.38
C GLN A 307 22.21 4.40 33.60
N MET A 308 21.56 3.54 34.37
CA MET A 308 22.13 2.98 35.60
C MET A 308 22.65 1.55 35.33
N TYR A 309 23.93 1.30 35.61
CA TYR A 309 24.55 -0.03 35.50
C TYR A 309 25.35 -0.36 36.75
N GLY A 310 25.04 -1.50 37.39
CA GLY A 310 25.80 -1.95 38.57
C GLY A 310 25.83 -0.95 39.73
N GLY A 311 24.81 -0.09 39.86
CA GLY A 311 24.76 0.99 40.84
C GLY A 311 25.51 2.27 40.44
N GLN A 312 26.17 2.29 39.27
CA GLN A 312 26.81 3.49 38.71
C GLN A 312 25.89 4.18 37.70
N ARG A 313 25.84 5.50 37.76
CA ARG A 313 25.12 6.34 36.78
C ARG A 313 26.07 6.70 35.64
N ILE A 314 25.72 6.29 34.43
CA ILE A 314 26.40 6.70 33.20
C ILE A 314 25.57 7.79 32.56
N ALA A 315 26.10 9.00 32.47
CA ALA A 315 25.49 10.13 31.78
C ALA A 315 26.21 10.33 30.44
N MET A 316 25.43 10.56 29.38
CA MET A 316 25.91 10.84 28.05
C MET A 316 25.16 12.03 27.47
N GLU A 317 25.86 12.85 26.71
CA GLU A 317 25.25 13.88 25.88
C GLU A 317 24.48 13.23 24.72
N MET A 318 23.47 13.93 24.19
CA MET A 318 22.70 13.41 23.05
C MET A 318 23.59 13.16 21.82
N ASP A 319 24.56 14.05 21.58
CA ASP A 319 25.55 13.91 20.49
C ASP A 319 26.43 12.66 20.67
N GLU A 320 26.80 12.33 21.92
CA GLU A 320 27.58 11.12 22.21
C GLU A 320 26.74 9.87 21.89
N VAL A 321 25.47 9.84 22.29
CA VAL A 321 24.55 8.73 21.99
C VAL A 321 24.37 8.55 20.49
N GLU A 322 24.26 9.64 19.71
CA GLU A 322 24.21 9.57 18.25
C GLU A 322 25.52 9.07 17.64
N SER A 323 26.66 9.51 18.16
CA SER A 323 27.99 9.11 17.68
C SER A 323 28.25 7.62 17.85
N LEU A 324 27.74 7.01 18.95
CA LEU A 324 27.84 5.58 19.21
C LEU A 324 27.13 4.74 18.12
N LYS A 325 26.10 5.30 17.48
CA LYS A 325 25.36 4.62 16.39
C LYS A 325 26.01 4.81 15.03
N ARG A 326 26.91 5.79 14.86
CA ARG A 326 27.54 6.15 13.58
C ARG A 326 28.76 5.27 13.29
N ILE A 327 28.51 4.02 12.91
CA ILE A 327 29.58 3.05 12.57
C ILE A 327 30.06 3.27 11.12
N GLU A 328 29.13 3.46 10.18
CA GLU A 328 29.41 3.54 8.74
C GLU A 328 28.56 4.63 8.07
N PRO A 329 29.01 5.24 6.96
CA PRO A 329 28.21 6.21 6.22
C PRO A 329 26.97 5.56 5.59
N ALA A 330 25.96 6.38 5.30
CA ALA A 330 24.74 5.93 4.65
C ALA A 330 25.02 5.43 3.21
N GLY A 331 24.41 4.31 2.85
CA GLY A 331 24.61 3.66 1.55
C GLY A 331 24.54 2.14 1.63
N ILE A 332 24.59 1.52 0.45
CA ILE A 332 24.75 0.08 0.29
C ILE A 332 26.17 -0.18 -0.20
N VAL A 333 26.89 -1.07 0.47
CA VAL A 333 28.24 -1.49 0.09
C VAL A 333 28.21 -2.96 -0.26
N LEU A 334 28.62 -3.31 -1.47
CA LEU A 334 28.74 -4.70 -1.93
C LEU A 334 29.86 -5.41 -1.16
N LEU A 335 29.56 -6.57 -0.59
CA LEU A 335 30.52 -7.45 0.08
C LEU A 335 30.92 -8.64 -0.79
N GLY A 336 30.00 -9.13 -1.63
CA GLY A 336 30.27 -10.24 -2.53
C GLY A 336 28.99 -10.85 -3.10
N PHE A 337 29.09 -12.05 -3.67
CA PHE A 337 27.96 -12.77 -4.24
C PHE A 337 27.85 -14.18 -3.64
N LYS A 338 26.63 -14.62 -3.33
CA LYS A 338 26.32 -15.98 -2.89
C LYS A 338 25.22 -16.59 -3.77
N PRO A 339 25.15 -17.93 -3.91
CA PRO A 339 24.01 -18.58 -4.55
C PRO A 339 22.71 -18.26 -3.82
N THR A 340 21.59 -18.16 -4.56
CA THR A 340 20.26 -17.92 -3.97
C THR A 340 19.82 -19.04 -3.02
N SER A 341 20.32 -20.26 -3.20
CA SER A 341 20.05 -21.42 -2.34
C SER A 341 20.51 -21.26 -0.88
N TYR A 342 21.35 -20.28 -0.58
CA TYR A 342 21.79 -19.98 0.80
C TYR A 342 20.78 -19.11 1.55
N LEU A 343 19.74 -18.61 0.87
CA LEU A 343 18.68 -17.81 1.47
C LEU A 343 17.54 -18.75 1.87
N GLU A 344 17.36 -18.92 3.18
CA GLU A 344 16.31 -19.77 3.74
C GLU A 344 15.14 -18.91 4.22
N LEU A 345 13.92 -19.41 4.06
CA LEU A 345 12.69 -18.69 4.43
C LEU A 345 12.61 -18.40 5.94
N GLU A 346 13.18 -19.28 6.77
CA GLU A 346 13.19 -19.15 8.24
C GLU A 346 14.09 -18.01 8.75
N HIS A 347 15.00 -17.50 7.91
CA HIS A 347 15.83 -16.34 8.23
C HIS A 347 15.11 -15.00 8.00
N HIS A 348 13.79 -15.00 7.79
CA HIS A 348 13.02 -13.76 7.65
C HIS A 348 12.98 -12.98 8.98
N VAL A 349 13.60 -11.80 8.99
CA VAL A 349 13.58 -10.89 10.15
C VAL A 349 12.46 -9.86 10.04
N ARG A 350 12.31 -9.25 8.85
CA ARG A 350 11.38 -8.14 8.60
C ARG A 350 11.08 -8.00 7.11
N PRO A 351 10.02 -7.25 6.72
CA PRO A 351 9.63 -7.08 5.33
C PRO A 351 10.80 -6.62 4.44
N SER A 352 10.88 -7.22 3.26
CA SER A 352 11.91 -6.88 2.27
C SER A 352 11.59 -5.56 1.59
N LEU A 353 12.63 -4.78 1.27
CA LEU A 353 12.50 -3.57 0.47
C LEU A 353 12.80 -3.88 -1.00
N PHE A 354 12.55 -2.93 -1.90
CA PHE A 354 12.79 -3.11 -3.32
C PHE A 354 13.71 -2.01 -3.88
N LEU A 355 14.68 -2.42 -4.68
CA LEU A 355 15.74 -1.55 -5.22
C LEU A 355 15.55 -1.32 -6.72
N ARG A 356 15.60 -0.05 -7.13
CA ARG A 356 15.53 0.38 -8.53
C ARG A 356 16.61 1.41 -8.85
N PRO A 357 17.12 1.47 -10.09
CA PRO A 357 18.11 2.47 -10.47
C PRO A 357 17.50 3.87 -10.47
N ASN A 358 18.31 4.87 -10.14
CA ASN A 358 17.95 6.28 -10.20
C ASN A 358 19.01 7.05 -11.02
N GLU A 359 18.59 7.67 -12.13
CA GLU A 359 19.48 8.47 -13.00
C GLU A 359 19.63 9.94 -12.57
N THR A 360 18.80 10.42 -11.64
CA THR A 360 18.76 11.84 -11.27
C THR A 360 20.07 12.34 -10.67
N SER A 361 20.80 11.48 -9.95
CA SER A 361 22.03 11.87 -9.24
C SER A 361 23.32 11.34 -9.86
N ILE A 362 23.33 10.12 -10.43
CA ILE A 362 24.51 9.52 -11.07
C ILE A 362 24.09 9.00 -12.44
N ARG A 363 24.59 9.64 -13.51
CA ARG A 363 24.29 9.25 -14.89
C ARG A 363 24.95 7.91 -15.22
N GLY A 364 24.19 6.99 -15.82
CA GLY A 364 24.64 5.64 -16.17
C GLY A 364 24.34 4.57 -15.13
N SER A 365 23.70 4.95 -14.01
CA SER A 365 23.28 4.02 -12.95
C SER A 365 22.39 2.90 -13.48
N THR A 366 21.46 3.21 -14.39
CA THR A 366 20.53 2.24 -14.99
C THR A 366 21.27 1.21 -15.84
N CYS A 367 22.32 1.62 -16.56
CA CYS A 367 23.12 0.71 -17.38
C CYS A 367 23.84 -0.31 -16.49
N LEU A 368 24.56 0.17 -15.47
CA LEU A 368 25.30 -0.70 -14.55
C LEU A 368 24.38 -1.59 -13.73
N PHE A 369 23.25 -1.05 -13.25
CA PHE A 369 22.22 -1.79 -12.53
C PHE A 369 21.64 -2.92 -13.38
N ARG A 370 21.29 -2.65 -14.64
CA ARG A 370 20.77 -3.66 -15.57
C ARG A 370 21.79 -4.77 -15.83
N ALA A 371 23.06 -4.41 -16.02
CA ALA A 371 24.13 -5.38 -16.20
C ALA A 371 24.29 -6.27 -14.95
N LEU A 372 24.28 -5.69 -13.75
CA LEU A 372 24.34 -6.41 -12.49
C LEU A 372 23.16 -7.36 -12.33
N LEU A 373 21.93 -6.89 -12.58
CA LEU A 373 20.70 -7.67 -12.50
C LEU A 373 20.74 -8.87 -13.47
N ALA A 374 21.05 -8.61 -14.74
CA ALA A 374 21.12 -9.65 -15.76
C ALA A 374 22.15 -10.74 -15.39
N ARG A 375 23.33 -10.36 -14.88
CA ARG A 375 24.36 -11.32 -14.48
C ARG A 375 23.98 -12.10 -13.23
N CYS A 376 23.35 -11.46 -12.25
CA CYS A 376 22.85 -12.14 -11.05
C CYS A 376 21.79 -13.20 -11.39
N LEU A 377 20.87 -12.87 -12.31
CA LEU A 377 19.85 -13.81 -12.81
C LEU A 377 20.46 -15.01 -13.55
N VAL A 378 21.42 -14.75 -14.47
CA VAL A 378 22.06 -15.82 -15.27
C VAL A 378 22.86 -16.78 -14.38
N HIS A 379 23.48 -16.28 -13.31
CA HIS A 379 24.31 -17.09 -12.43
C HIS A 379 23.58 -17.64 -11.20
N ASP A 380 22.29 -17.34 -11.04
CA ASP A 380 21.50 -17.67 -9.85
C ASP A 380 22.19 -17.24 -8.54
N LYS A 381 22.63 -15.97 -8.51
CA LYS A 381 23.35 -15.37 -7.38
C LYS A 381 22.63 -14.15 -6.84
N MET A 382 22.67 -14.01 -5.52
CA MET A 382 22.34 -12.79 -4.80
C MET A 382 23.60 -12.00 -4.46
N ALA A 383 23.49 -10.68 -4.42
CA ALA A 383 24.57 -9.81 -3.95
C ALA A 383 24.44 -9.61 -2.44
N LEU A 384 25.47 -10.00 -1.69
CA LEU A 384 25.54 -9.75 -0.25
C LEU A 384 26.08 -8.34 -0.04
N CYS A 385 25.35 -7.53 0.72
CA CYS A 385 25.67 -6.14 0.95
C CYS A 385 25.56 -5.77 2.42
N ARG A 386 26.30 -4.74 2.80
CA ARG A 386 26.05 -3.99 4.04
C ARG A 386 25.22 -2.77 3.69
N MET A 387 24.11 -2.56 4.40
CA MET A 387 23.23 -1.42 4.21
C MET A 387 23.15 -0.56 5.46
N THR A 388 23.39 0.74 5.29
CA THR A 388 23.11 1.78 6.28
C THR A 388 22.08 2.73 5.68
N ALA A 389 20.83 2.66 6.14
CA ALA A 389 19.72 3.34 5.49
C ALA A 389 19.78 4.89 5.57
N ARG A 390 20.23 5.41 6.71
CA ARG A 390 20.39 6.84 6.99
C ARG A 390 21.59 7.07 7.91
N ALA A 391 22.04 8.32 8.02
CA ALA A 391 23.07 8.69 8.99
C ALA A 391 22.65 8.30 10.42
N ASN A 392 23.62 7.99 11.28
CA ASN A 392 23.41 7.62 12.69
C ASN A 392 22.58 6.33 12.90
N MET A 393 22.52 5.43 11.92
CA MET A 393 21.93 4.09 12.07
C MET A 393 23.02 3.01 12.04
N PRO A 394 22.89 1.95 12.86
CA PRO A 394 23.74 0.79 12.74
C PRO A 394 23.60 0.10 11.36
N PRO A 395 24.70 -0.39 10.77
CA PRO A 395 24.66 -1.15 9.53
C PRO A 395 23.94 -2.48 9.72
N ARG A 396 23.20 -2.92 8.70
CA ARG A 396 22.58 -4.25 8.61
C ARG A 396 23.15 -5.03 7.45
N LEU A 397 23.24 -6.35 7.61
CA LEU A 397 23.56 -7.25 6.51
C LEU A 397 22.30 -7.52 5.68
N VAL A 398 22.40 -7.39 4.36
CA VAL A 398 21.28 -7.59 3.43
C VAL A 398 21.70 -8.42 2.23
N ALA A 399 20.77 -9.21 1.72
CA ALA A 399 20.90 -9.89 0.43
C ALA A 399 20.07 -9.16 -0.62
N LEU A 400 20.71 -8.75 -1.71
CA LEU A 400 20.05 -8.25 -2.91
C LEU A 400 19.68 -9.43 -3.80
N LEU A 401 18.44 -9.88 -3.68
CA LEU A 401 17.88 -11.00 -4.45
C LEU A 401 17.37 -10.48 -5.81
N PRO A 402 17.89 -10.95 -6.96
CA PRO A 402 17.49 -10.45 -8.26
C PRO A 402 16.05 -10.87 -8.62
N GLN A 403 15.24 -9.93 -9.09
CA GLN A 403 13.89 -10.17 -9.59
C GLN A 403 13.79 -9.81 -11.08
N ARG A 404 13.27 -10.75 -11.88
CA ARG A 404 12.93 -10.53 -13.30
C ARG A 404 11.60 -9.81 -13.43
N GLU A 405 11.41 -9.12 -14.56
CA GLU A 405 10.08 -8.61 -14.92
C GLU A 405 9.14 -9.77 -15.21
N VAL A 406 7.98 -9.80 -14.56
CA VAL A 406 6.88 -10.71 -14.87
C VAL A 406 5.68 -9.86 -15.28
N ARG A 407 5.04 -10.27 -16.36
CA ARG A 407 3.83 -9.63 -16.87
C ARG A 407 2.66 -10.60 -16.75
N ASP A 408 1.49 -10.06 -16.43
CA ASP A 408 0.24 -10.82 -16.40
C ASP A 408 -0.27 -11.13 -17.81
N GLU A 409 -1.37 -11.89 -17.89
CA GLU A 409 -2.01 -12.28 -19.17
C GLU A 409 -2.47 -11.07 -19.99
N ASP A 410 -2.79 -9.96 -19.32
CA ASP A 410 -3.17 -8.68 -19.92
C ASP A 410 -1.94 -7.83 -20.34
N GLY A 411 -0.72 -8.32 -20.10
CA GLY A 411 0.53 -7.65 -20.46
C GLY A 411 0.93 -6.49 -19.55
N ALA A 412 0.22 -6.28 -18.44
CA ALA A 412 0.61 -5.36 -17.38
C ALA A 412 1.72 -5.97 -16.51
N ILE A 413 2.55 -5.11 -15.91
CA ILE A 413 3.69 -5.54 -15.11
C ILE A 413 3.19 -5.99 -13.74
N GLU A 414 3.20 -7.31 -13.51
CA GLU A 414 2.90 -7.93 -12.22
C GLU A 414 4.10 -7.77 -11.27
N GLN A 415 5.30 -8.11 -11.74
CA GLN A 415 6.54 -7.97 -10.97
C GLN A 415 7.50 -7.04 -11.70
N SER A 416 7.91 -5.96 -11.04
CA SER A 416 8.89 -5.02 -11.59
C SER A 416 10.30 -5.62 -11.58
N PRO A 417 11.17 -5.35 -12.58
CA PRO A 417 12.55 -5.82 -12.55
C PRO A 417 13.38 -5.02 -11.53
N GLY A 418 14.22 -5.68 -10.73
CA GLY A 418 14.99 -5.02 -9.68
C GLY A 418 15.65 -5.99 -8.72
N PHE A 419 16.00 -5.52 -7.52
CA PHE A 419 16.47 -6.39 -6.43
C PHE A 419 15.57 -6.24 -5.21
N HIS A 420 15.18 -7.37 -4.60
CA HIS A 420 14.67 -7.36 -3.24
C HIS A 420 15.82 -7.20 -2.27
N ILE A 421 15.70 -6.28 -1.32
CA ILE A 421 16.59 -6.14 -0.18
C ILE A 421 16.02 -7.02 0.93
N VAL A 422 16.57 -8.22 1.05
CA VAL A 422 16.21 -9.17 2.11
C VAL A 422 17.13 -8.95 3.30
N PHE A 423 16.57 -8.66 4.46
CA PHE A 423 17.34 -8.46 5.69
C PHE A 423 17.78 -9.81 6.26
N LEU A 424 19.08 -9.92 6.56
CA LEU A 424 19.64 -11.13 7.14
C LEU A 424 19.76 -10.99 8.66
N PRO A 425 19.43 -12.04 9.43
CA PRO A 425 19.58 -12.02 10.88
C PRO A 425 21.05 -11.97 11.27
N PHE A 426 21.34 -11.24 12.35
CA PHE A 426 22.56 -11.44 13.12
C PHE A 426 22.41 -12.62 14.06
N ALA A 427 23.52 -13.04 14.68
CA ALA A 427 23.50 -14.15 15.64
C ALA A 427 22.52 -13.91 16.81
N GLU A 428 22.31 -12.65 17.19
CA GLU A 428 21.42 -12.22 18.27
C GLU A 428 19.92 -12.38 17.91
N ASP A 429 19.59 -12.33 16.62
CA ASP A 429 18.22 -12.52 16.14
C ASP A 429 17.80 -13.99 16.14
N LEU A 430 18.78 -14.91 16.10
CA LEU A 430 18.54 -16.35 16.07
C LEU A 430 18.23 -16.89 17.46
N ARG A 431 17.07 -17.53 17.61
CA ARG A 431 16.63 -18.13 18.88
C ARG A 431 16.99 -19.61 18.93
N ASN A 432 17.81 -20.01 19.90
CA ASN A 432 18.07 -21.42 20.15
C ASN A 432 16.87 -22.07 20.85
N LEU A 433 16.22 -23.01 20.17
CA LEU A 433 15.05 -23.75 20.66
C LEU A 433 15.40 -25.10 21.28
N ASP A 434 16.68 -25.48 21.36
CA ASP A 434 17.12 -26.81 21.84
C ASP A 434 16.62 -27.11 23.25
N LYS A 435 16.52 -26.11 24.12
CA LYS A 435 16.00 -26.30 25.49
C LYS A 435 14.48 -26.52 25.54
N VAL A 436 13.74 -25.97 24.59
CA VAL A 436 12.26 -26.04 24.54
C VAL A 436 11.80 -27.28 23.78
N LEU A 437 12.51 -27.63 22.72
CA LEU A 437 12.24 -28.79 21.86
C LEU A 437 13.01 -30.04 22.29
N LYS A 438 13.72 -29.98 23.42
CA LYS A 438 14.38 -31.13 24.03
C LYS A 438 13.32 -32.15 24.42
N ASN A 439 13.32 -33.24 23.68
CA ASN A 439 12.67 -34.48 24.05
C ASN A 439 13.79 -35.45 24.42
N ASP A 440 13.63 -36.19 25.52
CA ASP A 440 14.65 -37.15 25.98
C ASP A 440 14.78 -38.33 24.99
N ASP A 441 13.72 -38.57 24.21
CA ASP A 441 13.65 -39.53 23.11
C ASP A 441 13.58 -38.83 21.73
N GLU A 442 13.87 -39.55 20.63
CA GLU A 442 13.64 -39.03 19.28
C GLU A 442 12.16 -38.64 19.10
N TRP A 443 11.92 -37.47 18.48
CA TRP A 443 10.56 -37.05 18.14
C TRP A 443 9.88 -38.11 17.27
N PRO A 444 8.64 -38.54 17.61
CA PRO A 444 7.94 -39.57 16.84
C PRO A 444 7.73 -39.09 15.41
N LYS A 445 8.30 -39.83 14.45
CA LYS A 445 8.13 -39.56 13.02
C LYS A 445 6.86 -40.25 12.51
N ALA A 446 6.09 -39.53 11.71
CA ALA A 446 4.92 -40.10 11.05
C ALA A 446 5.35 -41.21 10.07
N ASN A 447 4.58 -42.29 10.00
CA ASN A 447 4.80 -43.35 9.02
C ASN A 447 4.29 -42.93 7.62
N ALA A 448 4.67 -43.67 6.57
CA ALA A 448 4.31 -43.34 5.19
C ALA A 448 2.78 -43.25 4.97
N GLU A 449 2.01 -44.12 5.61
CA GLU A 449 0.55 -44.15 5.48
C GLU A 449 -0.11 -42.92 6.14
N GLN A 450 0.39 -42.47 7.28
CA GLN A 450 -0.06 -41.24 7.95
C GLN A 450 0.23 -40.01 7.07
N VAL A 451 1.41 -39.97 6.45
CA VAL A 451 1.79 -38.90 5.52
C VAL A 451 0.90 -38.93 4.26
N ASP A 452 0.57 -40.09 3.74
CA ASP A 452 -0.31 -40.23 2.58
C ASP A 452 -1.74 -39.74 2.87
N LYS A 453 -2.30 -40.10 4.04
CA LYS A 453 -3.60 -39.57 4.48
C LYS A 453 -3.58 -38.05 4.68
N ALA A 454 -2.50 -37.50 5.26
CA ALA A 454 -2.32 -36.05 5.37
C ALA A 454 -2.27 -35.39 3.98
N ARG A 455 -1.55 -36.01 3.04
CA ARG A 455 -1.42 -35.50 1.66
C ARG A 455 -2.77 -35.42 0.95
N ASP A 456 -3.66 -36.38 1.17
CA ASP A 456 -5.01 -36.35 0.60
C ASP A 456 -5.86 -35.20 1.15
N VAL A 457 -5.74 -34.91 2.45
CA VAL A 457 -6.38 -33.73 3.08
C VAL A 457 -5.83 -32.45 2.48
N VAL A 458 -4.50 -32.29 2.41
CA VAL A 458 -3.85 -31.11 1.83
C VAL A 458 -4.29 -30.90 0.39
N LYS A 459 -4.27 -31.94 -0.45
CA LYS A 459 -4.72 -31.85 -1.86
C LYS A 459 -6.17 -31.36 -1.98
N LYS A 460 -7.07 -31.82 -1.11
CA LYS A 460 -8.48 -31.40 -1.13
C LYS A 460 -8.68 -29.98 -0.62
N LEU A 461 -7.87 -29.51 0.32
CA LEU A 461 -7.97 -28.17 0.89
C LEU A 461 -7.06 -27.13 0.23
N THR A 462 -6.22 -27.54 -0.72
CA THR A 462 -5.34 -26.62 -1.46
C THR A 462 -6.16 -25.59 -2.22
N MET A 463 -5.78 -24.33 -2.02
CA MET A 463 -6.23 -23.19 -2.81
C MET A 463 -5.19 -22.97 -3.92
N HIS A 464 -5.60 -23.13 -5.18
CA HIS A 464 -4.67 -23.05 -6.31
C HIS A 464 -4.27 -21.61 -6.65
N ASP A 465 -5.17 -20.65 -6.43
CA ASP A 465 -4.99 -19.26 -6.82
C ASP A 465 -4.92 -18.35 -5.58
N TYR A 466 -4.00 -18.66 -4.65
CA TYR A 466 -3.76 -17.80 -3.50
C TYR A 466 -3.12 -16.48 -3.93
N SER A 467 -3.80 -15.37 -3.63
CA SER A 467 -3.24 -14.02 -3.71
C SER A 467 -3.43 -13.31 -2.36
N PRO A 468 -2.41 -12.57 -1.87
CA PRO A 468 -2.55 -11.75 -0.67
C PRO A 468 -3.69 -10.72 -0.75
N GLU A 469 -4.06 -10.29 -1.96
CA GLU A 469 -5.11 -9.29 -2.20
C GLU A 469 -6.53 -9.82 -1.96
N LEU A 470 -6.70 -11.15 -1.84
CA LEU A 470 -8.00 -11.77 -1.57
C LEU A 470 -8.48 -11.55 -0.13
N PHE A 471 -7.59 -11.14 0.77
CA PHE A 471 -7.89 -11.00 2.19
C PHE A 471 -7.71 -9.55 2.64
N HIS A 472 -8.80 -8.94 3.09
CA HIS A 472 -8.75 -7.61 3.68
C HIS A 472 -8.54 -7.69 5.19
N ASN A 473 -7.88 -6.68 5.77
CA ASN A 473 -7.73 -6.59 7.22
C ASN A 473 -9.11 -6.26 7.86
N PRO A 474 -9.72 -7.18 8.63
CA PRO A 474 -11.08 -7.00 9.16
C PRO A 474 -11.18 -5.82 10.13
N VAL A 475 -10.10 -5.51 10.87
CA VAL A 475 -10.06 -4.36 11.79
C VAL A 475 -10.15 -3.05 11.02
N LEU A 476 -9.39 -2.92 9.93
CA LEU A 476 -9.41 -1.71 9.09
C LEU A 476 -10.73 -1.55 8.36
N VAL A 477 -11.26 -2.64 7.77
CA VAL A 477 -12.55 -2.61 7.08
C VAL A 477 -13.64 -2.13 8.02
N LYS A 478 -13.75 -2.73 9.21
CA LYS A 478 -14.73 -2.32 10.22
C LYS A 478 -14.55 -0.87 10.67
N HIS A 479 -13.30 -0.45 10.90
CA HIS A 479 -12.99 0.92 11.30
C HIS A 479 -13.47 1.94 10.26
N TYR A 480 -13.14 1.73 8.98
CA TYR A 480 -13.51 2.64 7.91
C TYR A 480 -15.00 2.61 7.57
N GLN A 481 -15.65 1.45 7.65
CA GLN A 481 -17.11 1.35 7.52
C GLN A 481 -17.84 2.14 8.62
N ALA A 482 -17.35 2.05 9.86
CA ALA A 482 -17.92 2.83 10.97
C ALA A 482 -17.69 4.34 10.77
N LEU A 483 -16.49 4.73 10.33
CA LEU A 483 -16.15 6.13 10.04
C LEU A 483 -17.01 6.69 8.91
N GLU A 484 -17.18 5.94 7.82
CA GLU A 484 -18.04 6.31 6.69
C GLU A 484 -19.49 6.47 7.14
N ALA A 485 -20.02 5.52 7.92
CA ALA A 485 -21.39 5.58 8.44
C ALA A 485 -21.58 6.83 9.32
N MET A 486 -20.66 7.11 10.24
CA MET A 486 -20.70 8.32 11.06
C MET A 486 -20.61 9.60 10.24
N ALA A 487 -19.68 9.66 9.27
CA ALA A 487 -19.48 10.84 8.44
C ALA A 487 -20.68 11.12 7.51
N LEU A 488 -21.38 10.07 7.07
CA LEU A 488 -22.54 10.17 6.20
C LEU A 488 -23.87 10.23 6.96
N ASP A 489 -23.87 10.26 8.30
CA ASP A 489 -25.08 10.17 9.15
C ASP A 489 -25.93 8.91 8.86
N LYS A 490 -25.28 7.80 8.51
CA LYS A 490 -25.89 6.47 8.30
C LYS A 490 -25.75 5.62 9.57
N ASN A 491 -26.61 4.60 9.72
CA ASN A 491 -26.49 3.65 10.83
C ASN A 491 -25.21 2.81 10.68
N ILE A 492 -24.45 2.68 11.76
CA ILE A 492 -23.29 1.79 11.80
C ILE A 492 -23.81 0.35 11.69
N THR A 493 -23.37 -0.36 10.65
CA THR A 493 -23.72 -1.76 10.45
C THR A 493 -22.75 -2.63 11.25
N GLU A 494 -23.26 -3.51 12.12
CA GLU A 494 -22.42 -4.46 12.87
C GLU A 494 -21.99 -5.67 12.03
N GLU A 495 -22.73 -5.95 10.97
CA GLU A 495 -22.51 -7.08 10.08
C GLU A 495 -21.38 -6.77 9.08
N PHE A 496 -20.28 -7.50 9.19
CA PHE A 496 -19.23 -7.53 8.17
C PHE A 496 -18.74 -8.98 8.00
N GLU A 497 -18.42 -9.36 6.76
CA GLU A 497 -17.84 -10.69 6.48
C GLU A 497 -16.33 -10.67 6.71
N ASP A 498 -15.88 -11.42 7.72
CA ASP A 498 -14.46 -11.62 7.98
C ASP A 498 -13.88 -12.70 7.05
N GLN A 499 -13.23 -12.25 5.99
CA GLN A 499 -12.59 -13.10 4.98
C GLN A 499 -11.44 -13.94 5.54
N THR A 500 -10.89 -13.59 6.71
CA THR A 500 -9.78 -14.34 7.32
C THR A 500 -10.24 -15.59 8.07
N LYS A 501 -11.54 -15.72 8.35
CA LYS A 501 -12.10 -16.90 9.03
C LYS A 501 -12.23 -18.07 8.06
N PRO A 502 -11.74 -19.28 8.44
CA PRO A 502 -11.93 -20.46 7.61
C PRO A 502 -13.41 -20.79 7.41
N ASN A 503 -13.80 -21.05 6.16
CA ASN A 503 -15.17 -21.48 5.86
C ASN A 503 -15.32 -22.99 6.15
N PHE A 504 -15.56 -23.33 7.42
CA PHE A 504 -15.68 -24.70 7.89
C PHE A 504 -16.73 -25.52 7.13
N ALA A 505 -17.84 -24.90 6.73
CA ALA A 505 -18.89 -25.58 5.96
C ALA A 505 -18.39 -26.03 4.57
N LYS A 506 -17.70 -25.14 3.84
CA LYS A 506 -17.08 -25.47 2.54
C LYS A 506 -15.96 -26.51 2.70
N MET A 507 -15.13 -26.37 3.73
CA MET A 507 -14.05 -27.33 4.02
C MET A 507 -14.60 -28.73 4.30
N THR A 508 -15.62 -28.84 5.16
CA THR A 508 -16.28 -30.12 5.49
C THR A 508 -16.93 -30.74 4.26
N LYS A 509 -17.60 -29.93 3.43
CA LYS A 509 -18.20 -30.40 2.17
C LYS A 509 -17.14 -30.93 1.18
N ARG A 510 -15.95 -30.33 1.13
CA ARG A 510 -14.89 -30.67 0.16
C ARG A 510 -13.99 -31.82 0.61
N ALA A 511 -13.70 -31.90 1.92
CA ALA A 511 -12.68 -32.78 2.48
C ALA A 511 -13.14 -33.60 3.70
N GLY A 512 -14.43 -33.59 4.06
CA GLY A 512 -14.94 -34.23 5.28
C GLY A 512 -14.54 -35.70 5.42
N ALA A 513 -14.73 -36.50 4.37
CA ALA A 513 -14.36 -37.92 4.40
C ALA A 513 -12.85 -38.15 4.58
N GLN A 514 -12.00 -37.30 4.00
CA GLN A 514 -10.55 -37.37 4.15
C GLN A 514 -10.12 -36.93 5.55
N LEU A 515 -10.78 -35.92 6.13
CA LEU A 515 -10.55 -35.45 7.49
C LEU A 515 -10.91 -36.52 8.52
N ASP A 516 -12.07 -37.18 8.36
CA ASP A 516 -12.47 -38.29 9.23
C ASP A 516 -11.50 -39.47 9.11
N ALA A 517 -11.15 -39.86 7.87
CA ALA A 517 -10.18 -40.94 7.64
C ALA A 517 -8.79 -40.62 8.22
N PHE A 518 -8.36 -39.35 8.19
CA PHE A 518 -7.10 -38.92 8.80
C PHE A 518 -7.18 -38.94 10.33
N ARG A 519 -8.28 -38.45 10.91
CA ARG A 519 -8.53 -38.45 12.35
C ARG A 519 -8.51 -39.87 12.91
N ASP A 520 -9.28 -40.78 12.30
CA ASP A 520 -9.45 -42.15 12.78
C ASP A 520 -8.16 -42.97 12.66
N PHE A 521 -7.25 -42.57 11.77
CA PHE A 521 -5.95 -43.22 11.58
C PHE A 521 -4.87 -42.72 12.55
N ILE A 522 -4.96 -41.47 13.00
CA ILE A 522 -3.97 -40.86 13.89
C ILE A 522 -4.34 -41.01 15.36
N PHE A 523 -5.60 -40.73 15.70
CA PHE A 523 -6.01 -40.64 17.10
C PHE A 523 -6.62 -41.96 17.56
N PRO A 524 -6.11 -42.55 18.67
CA PRO A 524 -6.72 -43.72 19.27
C PRO A 524 -8.16 -43.48 19.71
N ALA A 525 -8.97 -44.53 19.76
CA ALA A 525 -10.34 -44.45 20.26
C ALA A 525 -10.35 -43.96 21.73
N GLY A 526 -11.06 -42.86 22.01
CA GLY A 526 -11.09 -42.21 23.33
C GLY A 526 -10.02 -41.15 23.56
N TYR A 527 -9.23 -40.78 22.54
CA TYR A 527 -8.30 -39.66 22.62
C TYR A 527 -9.04 -38.33 22.74
N ASP A 528 -8.82 -37.62 23.84
CA ASP A 528 -9.45 -36.32 24.09
C ASP A 528 -8.68 -35.20 23.37
N THR A 529 -9.19 -34.82 22.20
CA THR A 529 -8.67 -33.71 21.40
C THR A 529 -8.90 -32.33 22.03
N GLY A 530 -9.71 -32.23 23.08
CA GLY A 530 -10.03 -30.99 23.79
C GLY A 530 -9.34 -30.83 25.14
N SER A 531 -8.62 -31.85 25.63
CA SER A 531 -7.83 -31.72 26.86
C SER A 531 -6.67 -30.75 26.62
N ALA A 532 -6.81 -29.54 27.16
CA ALA A 532 -5.69 -28.62 27.24
C ALA A 532 -4.50 -29.37 27.87
N THR A 533 -3.40 -29.48 27.13
CA THR A 533 -2.15 -30.06 27.64
C THR A 533 -1.88 -29.37 28.97
N LYS A 534 -1.86 -30.13 30.08
CA LYS A 534 -1.42 -29.60 31.38
C LYS A 534 -0.11 -28.88 31.10
N LYS A 535 -0.08 -27.55 31.28
CA LYS A 535 1.15 -26.77 31.21
C LYS A 535 2.17 -27.54 32.05
N ARG A 536 3.18 -28.10 31.39
CA ARG A 536 4.32 -28.68 32.09
C ARG A 536 4.91 -27.49 32.83
N THR A 537 4.64 -27.40 34.13
CA THR A 537 5.26 -26.39 35.00
C THR A 537 6.76 -26.64 34.89
N VAL A 538 7.42 -25.81 34.09
CA VAL A 538 8.86 -25.63 34.20
C VAL A 538 9.05 -25.09 35.61
N SER A 539 9.45 -25.95 36.53
CA SER A 539 9.84 -25.53 37.88
C SER A 539 11.17 -24.82 37.76
N GLU A 540 11.14 -23.55 37.37
CA GLU A 540 12.15 -22.57 37.72
C GLU A 540 11.56 -21.18 37.59
N THR A 541 11.56 -20.50 38.73
CA THR A 541 11.03 -19.17 39.03
C THR A 541 11.41 -18.13 37.97
N PHE A 542 10.43 -17.68 37.18
CA PHE A 542 10.42 -16.34 36.60
C PHE A 542 9.25 -15.57 37.23
N HIS A 543 9.57 -14.71 38.19
CA HIS A 543 8.62 -13.75 38.74
C HIS A 543 8.44 -12.61 37.73
N PHE A 544 7.34 -12.63 36.97
CA PHE A 544 6.78 -11.41 36.39
C PHE A 544 5.93 -10.73 37.46
N PHE A 545 6.47 -9.69 38.09
CA PHE A 545 5.67 -8.73 38.86
C PHE A 545 5.18 -7.64 37.91
N VAL A 546 3.90 -7.66 37.56
CA VAL A 546 3.21 -6.50 37.02
C VAL A 546 2.50 -5.83 38.20
N TYR A 547 3.04 -4.72 38.70
CA TYR A 547 2.34 -3.85 39.61
C TYR A 547 1.62 -2.77 38.80
N THR A 548 0.31 -2.91 38.62
CA THR A 548 -0.59 -1.77 38.38
C THR A 548 -1.15 -1.33 39.72
N GLN A 549 -0.55 -0.30 40.33
CA GLN A 549 -1.23 0.47 41.37
C GLN A 549 -2.03 1.59 40.70
N PHE A 550 -3.35 1.44 40.68
CA PHE A 550 -4.25 2.58 40.74
C PHE A 550 -4.26 3.04 42.21
N SER A 551 -3.81 4.26 42.49
CA SER A 551 -4.11 4.91 43.75
C SER A 551 -5.25 5.91 43.51
N ASP A 552 -6.42 5.61 44.07
CA ASP A 552 -7.38 6.63 44.45
C ASP A 552 -6.76 7.51 45.54
N GLN A 553 -6.47 8.77 45.20
CA GLN A 553 -6.66 9.95 46.05
C GLN A 553 -6.49 11.23 45.24
#